data_AF-A0A0U9HBL8-F1
#
_entry.id   AF-A0A0U9HBL8-F1
#
_cell.length_a   1.000
_cell.length_b   1.000
_cell.length_c   1.000
_cell.angle_alpha   90.00
_cell.angle_beta   90.00
_cell.angle_gamma   90.00
#
_symmetry.space_group_name_H-M   'P 1'
#
loop_
_entity.id
_entity.type
_entity.pdbx_description
1 polymer ?
#
loop_
_entity_poly.entity_id
_entity_poly.type
_entity_poly.pdbx_seq_one_letter_code
_entity_poly.pdbx_strand_id
1 'polypeptide(L)'
;MLPAVERLIKKDMGGNNEAMKRHIERTNKEYELKKEQEKEERRKNREKKKKETEEFLSFYKKHPLNNEMVEKLKEVEPSLRKRINPVYILDKDFNIVNLVTSKNLIGNWVHENGYSKKRLGRTTIFEYIRNETLYKDRFYFVPSQNYDDFIDRKKLIKKVLL
;
A
#
# COMPACT_ATOMS: atom_id res chain seq x y z
N MET A 1 35.64 -10.94 -5.06
CA MET A 1 36.82 -11.10 -4.18
C MET A 1 36.52 -12.23 -3.20
N LEU A 2 37.15 -13.40 -3.37
CA LEU A 2 37.06 -14.50 -2.40
C LEU A 2 38.16 -14.27 -1.33
N PRO A 3 37.84 -14.02 -0.05
CA PRO A 3 38.87 -13.73 0.94
C PRO A 3 39.30 -14.99 1.72
N ALA A 4 40.61 -15.10 1.90
CA ALA A 4 41.32 -15.73 3.01
C ALA A 4 41.39 -17.26 3.15
N VAL A 5 40.60 -18.08 2.46
CA VAL A 5 40.62 -19.55 2.71
C VAL A 5 41.82 -20.25 2.05
N GLU A 6 42.38 -19.70 0.96
CA GLU A 6 43.45 -20.37 0.21
C GLU A 6 44.84 -20.33 0.86
N ARG A 7 45.08 -19.47 1.87
CA ARG A 7 46.44 -19.31 2.46
C ARG A 7 46.76 -20.27 3.60
N LEU A 8 45.80 -21.05 4.09
CA LEU A 8 45.97 -21.95 5.25
C LEU A 8 46.31 -23.41 4.88
N ILE A 9 46.55 -23.72 3.60
CA ILE A 9 46.68 -25.12 3.12
C ILE A 9 48.14 -25.59 3.00
N LYS A 10 49.15 -24.74 3.25
CA LYS A 10 50.58 -25.08 3.00
C LYS A 10 51.41 -25.56 4.21
N LYS A 11 50.82 -25.81 5.37
CA LYS A 11 51.52 -26.45 6.49
C LYS A 11 50.65 -27.55 7.09
N ASP A 12 51.17 -28.77 6.99
CA ASP A 12 50.74 -29.99 7.65
C ASP A 12 49.62 -30.83 7.00
N MET A 13 49.92 -32.14 6.86
CA MET A 13 49.00 -33.30 6.83
C MET A 13 48.66 -33.93 5.48
N GLY A 14 49.54 -34.84 5.03
CA GLY A 14 49.37 -35.76 3.90
C GLY A 14 48.32 -36.88 4.08
N GLY A 15 47.44 -36.82 5.07
CA GLY A 15 46.37 -37.82 5.31
C GLY A 15 44.94 -37.26 5.29
N ASN A 16 44.75 -35.94 5.16
CA ASN A 16 43.47 -35.28 5.46
C ASN A 16 42.79 -34.63 4.22
N ASN A 17 43.35 -34.85 3.04
CA ASN A 17 43.02 -34.10 1.83
C ASN A 17 41.66 -34.51 1.22
N GLU A 18 41.28 -35.78 1.35
CA GLU A 18 39.98 -36.26 0.88
C GLU A 18 38.82 -35.87 1.80
N ALA A 19 39.00 -35.96 3.12
CA ALA A 19 38.00 -35.54 4.09
C ALA A 19 37.74 -34.03 3.98
N MET A 20 38.80 -33.23 3.82
CA MET A 20 38.72 -31.80 3.59
C MET A 20 38.01 -31.45 2.27
N LYS A 21 38.31 -32.17 1.17
CA LYS A 21 37.61 -31.99 -0.12
C LYS A 21 36.12 -32.32 0.00
N ARG A 22 35.75 -33.43 0.65
CA ARG A 22 34.34 -33.80 0.88
C ARG A 22 33.62 -32.77 1.76
N HIS A 23 34.29 -32.22 2.77
CA HIS A 23 33.73 -31.17 3.61
C HIS A 23 33.49 -29.88 2.80
N ILE A 24 34.47 -29.41 2.03
CA ILE A 24 34.33 -28.23 1.15
C ILE A 24 33.18 -28.44 0.15
N GLU A 25 33.09 -29.61 -0.48
CA GLU A 25 32.03 -29.91 -1.44
C GLU A 25 30.64 -29.92 -0.78
N ARG A 26 30.52 -30.46 0.44
CA ARG A 26 29.27 -30.44 1.20
C ARG A 26 28.86 -29.01 1.58
N THR A 27 29.80 -28.22 2.08
CA THR A 27 29.57 -26.81 2.46
C THR A 27 29.16 -25.97 1.24
N ASN A 28 29.79 -26.19 0.09
CA ASN A 28 29.41 -25.51 -1.16
C ASN A 28 28.00 -25.91 -1.64
N LYS A 29 27.63 -27.20 -1.54
CA LYS A 29 26.28 -27.67 -1.86
C LYS A 29 25.24 -27.07 -0.92
N GLU A 30 25.51 -27.01 0.37
CA GLU A 30 24.61 -26.38 1.36
C GLU A 30 24.45 -24.87 1.11
N TYR A 31 25.54 -24.18 0.75
CA TYR A 31 25.51 -22.76 0.40
C TYR A 31 24.65 -22.48 -0.85
N GLU A 32 24.85 -23.24 -1.93
CA GLU A 32 24.04 -23.07 -3.15
C GLU A 32 22.58 -23.44 -2.91
N LEU A 33 22.29 -24.51 -2.16
CA LEU A 33 20.91 -24.88 -1.79
C LEU A 33 20.21 -23.76 -1.01
N LYS A 34 20.90 -23.16 -0.02
CA LYS A 34 20.36 -22.04 0.75
C LYS A 34 20.10 -20.81 -0.13
N LYS A 35 21.00 -20.53 -1.07
CA LYS A 35 20.85 -19.42 -2.03
C LYS A 35 19.69 -19.64 -3.00
N GLU A 36 19.45 -20.88 -3.42
CA GLU A 36 18.26 -21.23 -4.22
C GLU A 36 16.98 -21.09 -3.42
N GLN A 37 16.95 -21.59 -2.17
CA GLN A 37 15.81 -21.43 -1.27
C GLN A 37 15.48 -19.95 -1.02
N GLU A 38 16.48 -19.11 -0.75
CA GLU A 38 16.29 -17.67 -0.57
C GLU A 38 15.74 -17.00 -1.85
N LYS A 39 16.21 -17.41 -3.03
CA LYS A 39 15.69 -16.89 -4.31
C LYS A 39 14.23 -17.30 -4.51
N GLU A 40 13.90 -18.55 -4.23
CA GLU A 40 12.53 -19.07 -4.39
C GLU A 40 11.57 -18.41 -3.39
N GLU A 41 11.98 -18.24 -2.14
CA GLU A 41 11.20 -17.54 -1.12
C GLU A 41 10.98 -16.06 -1.50
N ARG A 42 12.02 -15.38 -2.01
CA ARG A 42 11.88 -14.02 -2.56
C ARG A 42 10.89 -13.97 -3.72
N ARG A 43 10.88 -14.97 -4.60
CA ARG A 43 9.92 -15.05 -5.73
C ARG A 43 8.50 -15.23 -5.22
N LYS A 44 8.27 -16.19 -4.32
CA LYS A 44 6.96 -16.45 -3.68
C LYS A 44 6.45 -15.22 -2.94
N ASN A 45 7.31 -14.54 -2.19
CA ASN A 45 6.95 -13.31 -1.47
C ASN A 45 6.60 -12.16 -2.43
N ARG A 46 7.30 -12.02 -3.56
CA ARG A 46 6.97 -11.02 -4.59
C ARG A 46 5.61 -11.30 -5.25
N GLU A 47 5.35 -12.55 -5.63
CA GLU A 47 4.08 -12.96 -6.24
C GLU A 47 2.90 -12.76 -5.28
N LYS A 48 3.07 -13.16 -4.01
CA LYS A 48 2.07 -12.93 -2.97
C LYS A 48 1.74 -11.44 -2.80
N LYS A 49 2.77 -10.59 -2.69
CA LYS A 49 2.58 -9.12 -2.58
C LYS A 49 1.89 -8.52 -3.80
N LYS A 50 2.17 -9.02 -5.01
CA LYS A 50 1.47 -8.58 -6.23
C LYS A 50 -0.01 -8.94 -6.18
N LYS A 51 -0.35 -10.19 -5.88
CA LYS A 51 -1.74 -10.63 -5.72
C LYS A 51 -2.50 -9.83 -4.67
N GLU A 52 -1.92 -9.65 -3.47
CA GLU A 52 -2.51 -8.83 -2.41
C GLU A 52 -2.72 -7.37 -2.82
N THR A 53 -1.89 -6.85 -3.74
CA THR A 53 -2.05 -5.49 -4.30
C THR A 53 -3.17 -5.43 -5.31
N GLU A 54 -3.25 -6.40 -6.20
CA GLU A 54 -4.32 -6.48 -7.18
C GLU A 54 -5.69 -6.67 -6.54
N GLU A 55 -5.79 -7.55 -5.54
CA GLU A 55 -7.01 -7.76 -4.75
C GLU A 55 -7.43 -6.48 -4.03
N PHE A 56 -6.49 -5.82 -3.35
CA PHE A 56 -6.78 -4.56 -2.66
C PHE A 56 -7.26 -3.46 -3.62
N LEU A 57 -6.60 -3.32 -4.78
CA LEU A 57 -6.95 -2.29 -5.77
C LEU A 57 -8.22 -2.62 -6.56
N SER A 58 -8.62 -3.89 -6.64
CA SER A 58 -9.79 -4.33 -7.42
C SER A 58 -11.07 -3.56 -7.01
N PHE A 59 -11.23 -3.32 -5.70
CA PHE A 59 -12.34 -2.53 -5.16
C PHE A 59 -12.35 -1.09 -5.67
N TYR A 60 -11.19 -0.48 -5.90
CA TYR A 60 -11.05 0.93 -6.26
C TYR A 60 -11.08 1.15 -7.77
N LYS A 61 -10.73 0.13 -8.57
CA LYS A 61 -10.72 0.18 -10.04
C LYS A 61 -12.10 0.41 -10.67
N LYS A 62 -13.18 0.12 -9.95
CA LYS A 62 -14.56 0.37 -10.41
C LYS A 62 -14.98 1.84 -10.26
N HIS A 63 -14.22 2.66 -9.52
CA HIS A 63 -14.50 4.07 -9.31
C HIS A 63 -13.66 4.94 -10.27
N PRO A 64 -14.13 6.15 -10.63
CA PRO A 64 -13.43 7.05 -11.57
C PRO A 64 -12.22 7.73 -10.93
N LEU A 65 -11.17 6.96 -10.63
CA LEU A 65 -9.93 7.46 -10.05
C LEU A 65 -8.92 7.83 -11.14
N ASN A 66 -8.18 8.91 -10.88
CA ASN A 66 -7.01 9.24 -11.70
C ASN A 66 -5.79 8.38 -11.30
N ASN A 67 -4.75 8.40 -12.13
CA ASN A 67 -3.54 7.60 -11.90
C ASN A 67 -2.83 7.97 -10.59
N GLU A 68 -2.81 9.25 -10.22
CA GLU A 68 -2.17 9.72 -8.98
C GLU A 68 -2.80 9.09 -7.73
N MET A 69 -4.14 9.02 -7.68
CA MET A 69 -4.87 8.39 -6.58
C MET A 69 -4.62 6.88 -6.51
N VAL A 70 -4.48 6.22 -7.66
CA VAL A 70 -4.14 4.80 -7.73
C VAL A 70 -2.72 4.55 -7.22
N GLU A 71 -1.76 5.40 -7.55
CA GLU A 71 -0.40 5.29 -7.03
C GLU A 71 -0.36 5.49 -5.51
N LYS A 72 -1.10 6.48 -4.97
CA LYS A 72 -1.25 6.66 -3.51
C LYS A 72 -1.76 5.40 -2.80
N LEU A 73 -2.66 4.64 -3.44
CA LEU A 73 -3.16 3.37 -2.89
C LEU A 73 -2.11 2.25 -2.99
N LYS A 74 -1.27 2.24 -4.02
CA LYS A 74 -0.18 1.26 -4.19
C LYS A 74 0.93 1.44 -3.16
N GLU A 75 1.21 2.68 -2.78
CA GLU A 75 2.20 3.03 -1.76
C GLU A 75 1.84 2.51 -0.36
N VAL A 76 0.56 2.16 -0.12
CA VAL A 76 0.14 1.58 1.15
C VAL A 76 0.76 0.19 1.32
N GLU A 77 1.53 0.03 2.39
CA GLU A 77 2.14 -1.25 2.74
C GLU A 77 1.09 -2.37 2.85
N PRO A 78 1.37 -3.57 2.29
CA PRO A 78 0.42 -4.69 2.32
C PRO A 78 -0.14 -5.01 3.72
N SER A 79 0.70 -4.92 4.75
CA SER A 79 0.35 -5.15 6.16
C SER A 79 -0.73 -4.18 6.70
N LEU A 80 -0.80 -2.97 6.13
CA LEU A 80 -1.70 -1.90 6.56
C LEU A 80 -3.00 -1.84 5.75
N ARG A 81 -3.07 -2.51 4.59
CA ARG A 81 -4.21 -2.42 3.66
C ARG A 81 -5.56 -2.80 4.26
N LYS A 82 -5.58 -3.74 5.21
CA LYS A 82 -6.81 -4.14 5.93
C LYS A 82 -7.28 -3.13 6.98
N ARG A 83 -6.41 -2.19 7.38
CA ARG A 83 -6.67 -1.21 8.45
C ARG A 83 -6.89 0.20 7.93
N ILE A 84 -6.47 0.48 6.70
CA ILE A 84 -6.74 1.77 6.09
C ILE A 84 -8.22 1.88 5.72
N ASN A 85 -8.74 3.09 5.89
CA ASN A 85 -10.09 3.45 5.48
C ASN A 85 -9.96 4.69 4.59
N PRO A 86 -9.68 4.49 3.29
CA PRO A 86 -9.54 5.60 2.37
C PRO A 86 -10.83 6.39 2.27
N VAL A 87 -10.70 7.70 2.06
CA VAL A 87 -11.80 8.65 1.96
C VAL A 87 -11.68 9.41 0.66
N TYR A 88 -12.75 9.39 -0.12
CA TYR A 88 -12.91 10.21 -1.29
C TYR A 88 -13.27 11.63 -0.89
N ILE A 89 -12.67 12.59 -1.58
CA ILE A 89 -13.02 13.99 -1.51
C ILE A 89 -13.72 14.31 -2.82
N LEU A 90 -15.02 14.59 -2.73
CA LEU A 90 -15.86 14.86 -3.90
C LEU A 90 -16.16 16.36 -3.97
N ASP A 91 -16.29 16.89 -5.18
CA ASP A 91 -16.89 18.22 -5.37
C ASP A 91 -18.42 18.18 -5.20
N LYS A 92 -19.06 19.35 -5.33
CA LYS A 92 -20.53 19.51 -5.28
C LYS A 92 -21.27 18.74 -6.37
N ASP A 93 -20.60 18.42 -7.47
CA ASP A 93 -21.12 17.70 -8.63
C ASP A 93 -20.85 16.19 -8.55
N PHE A 94 -20.30 15.74 -7.40
CA PHE A 94 -19.97 14.36 -7.05
C PHE A 94 -18.79 13.76 -7.83
N ASN A 95 -17.94 14.59 -8.45
CA ASN A 95 -16.71 14.14 -9.06
C ASN A 95 -15.62 13.94 -8.00
N ILE A 96 -14.81 12.89 -8.15
CA ILE A 96 -13.69 12.61 -7.24
C ILE A 96 -12.55 13.60 -7.52
N VAL A 97 -12.34 14.54 -6.60
CA VAL A 97 -11.26 15.53 -6.66
C VAL A 97 -9.97 14.98 -6.06
N ASN A 98 -10.08 14.21 -4.98
CA ASN A 98 -8.93 13.59 -4.34
C ASN A 98 -9.29 12.33 -3.57
N LEU A 99 -8.27 11.58 -3.19
CA LEU A 99 -8.36 10.41 -2.33
C LEU A 99 -7.27 10.51 -1.26
N VAL A 100 -7.68 10.40 0.01
CA VAL A 100 -6.77 10.26 1.13
C VAL A 100 -6.87 8.86 1.71
N THR A 101 -5.75 8.30 2.17
CA THR A 101 -5.69 6.92 2.67
C THR A 101 -6.32 6.74 4.06
N SER A 102 -6.60 7.83 4.77
CA SER A 102 -7.23 7.82 6.10
C SER A 102 -8.01 9.10 6.39
N LYS A 103 -9.07 8.99 7.21
CA LYS A 103 -9.89 10.12 7.69
C LYS A 103 -9.06 11.23 8.34
N ASN A 104 -7.99 10.87 9.04
CA ASN A 104 -7.14 11.83 9.74
C ASN A 104 -6.36 12.74 8.78
N LEU A 105 -6.16 12.32 7.52
CA LEU A 105 -5.42 13.08 6.52
C LEU A 105 -6.28 14.12 5.80
N ILE A 106 -7.60 14.09 5.95
CA ILE A 106 -8.52 15.08 5.36
C ILE A 106 -8.17 16.48 5.87
N GLY A 107 -7.89 16.63 7.17
CA GLY A 107 -7.55 17.92 7.76
C GLY A 107 -6.24 18.50 7.24
N ASN A 108 -5.26 17.64 6.93
CA ASN A 108 -4.02 18.05 6.27
C ASN A 108 -4.29 18.48 4.83
N TRP A 109 -5.00 17.66 4.06
CA TRP A 109 -5.35 17.97 2.68
C TRP A 109 -6.09 19.30 2.54
N VAL A 110 -7.09 19.55 3.39
CA VAL A 110 -7.87 20.80 3.39
C VAL A 110 -6.97 22.02 3.65
N HIS A 111 -5.98 21.88 4.53
CA HIS A 111 -5.06 22.95 4.87
C HIS A 111 -4.03 23.19 3.76
N GLU A 112 -3.40 22.13 3.27
CA GLU A 112 -2.36 22.17 2.23
C GLU A 112 -2.89 22.70 0.90
N ASN A 113 -4.16 22.48 0.59
CA ASN A 113 -4.82 23.01 -0.60
C ASN A 113 -5.48 24.40 -0.39
N GLY A 114 -5.22 25.06 0.74
CA GLY A 114 -5.65 26.44 0.99
C GLY A 114 -7.15 26.62 1.29
N TYR A 115 -7.91 25.54 1.48
CA TYR A 115 -9.34 25.61 1.83
C TYR A 115 -9.59 25.97 3.31
N SER A 116 -8.53 25.97 4.13
CA SER A 116 -8.54 26.45 5.50
C SER A 116 -7.18 26.99 5.95
N LYS A 117 -7.20 28.09 6.73
CA LYS A 117 -6.01 28.62 7.42
C LYS A 117 -5.47 27.68 8.49
N LYS A 118 -6.30 26.78 9.02
CA LYS A 118 -5.96 25.80 10.06
C LYS A 118 -6.33 24.39 9.63
N ARG A 119 -5.58 23.40 10.09
CA ARG A 119 -5.95 21.99 9.95
C ARG A 119 -7.31 21.73 10.60
N LEU A 120 -8.17 20.97 9.92
CA LEU A 120 -9.45 20.58 10.50
C LEU A 120 -9.26 19.60 11.65
N GLY A 121 -10.00 19.82 12.73
CA GLY A 121 -10.05 18.90 13.86
C GLY A 121 -10.76 17.61 13.49
N ARG A 122 -10.39 16.53 14.18
CA ARG A 122 -11.00 15.21 13.98
C ARG A 122 -12.52 15.26 14.15
N THR A 123 -13.04 15.88 15.20
CA THR A 123 -14.48 15.97 15.48
C THR A 123 -15.24 16.59 14.29
N THR A 124 -14.75 17.72 13.80
CA THR A 124 -15.34 18.42 12.65
C THR A 124 -15.35 17.54 11.40
N ILE A 125 -14.25 16.86 11.09
CA ILE A 125 -14.19 15.92 9.95
C ILE A 125 -15.23 14.81 10.10
N PHE A 126 -15.37 14.25 11.31
CA PHE A 126 -16.36 13.21 11.58
C PHE A 126 -17.80 13.72 11.43
N GLU A 127 -18.09 14.96 11.82
CA GLU A 127 -19.41 15.57 11.62
C GLU A 127 -19.77 15.70 10.14
N TYR A 128 -18.85 16.20 9.30
CA TYR A 128 -19.09 16.31 7.86
C TYR A 128 -19.29 14.95 7.19
N ILE A 129 -18.51 13.94 7.59
CA ILE A 129 -18.68 12.56 7.10
C ILE A 129 -20.02 11.98 7.54
N ARG A 130 -20.37 12.12 8.83
CA ARG A 130 -21.59 11.53 9.42
C ARG A 130 -22.85 12.17 8.87
N ASN A 131 -22.85 13.48 8.72
CA ASN A 131 -24.02 14.24 8.30
C ASN A 131 -24.12 14.33 6.76
N GLU A 132 -23.11 13.82 6.04
CA GLU A 132 -23.06 13.87 4.57
C GLU A 132 -23.24 15.29 4.01
N THR A 133 -22.67 16.27 4.71
CA THR A 133 -22.77 17.70 4.41
C THR A 133 -21.54 18.23 3.68
N LEU A 134 -21.72 19.32 2.93
CA LEU A 134 -20.62 20.01 2.27
C LEU A 134 -19.76 20.75 3.29
N TYR A 135 -18.45 20.53 3.23
CA TYR A 135 -17.49 21.39 3.88
C TYR A 135 -17.39 22.71 3.10
N LYS A 136 -17.82 23.81 3.73
CA LYS A 136 -17.82 25.18 3.16
C LYS A 136 -18.40 25.24 1.73
N ASP A 137 -19.51 24.53 1.51
CA ASP A 137 -20.22 24.47 0.23
C ASP A 137 -19.38 24.00 -0.97
N ARG A 138 -18.27 23.27 -0.71
CA ARG A 138 -17.31 22.87 -1.74
C ARG A 138 -17.14 21.38 -1.86
N PHE A 139 -16.96 20.67 -0.74
CA PHE A 139 -16.53 19.29 -0.77
C PHE A 139 -17.35 18.37 0.11
N TYR A 140 -17.62 17.16 -0.37
CA TYR A 140 -18.05 16.04 0.45
C TYR A 140 -16.85 15.18 0.84
N PHE A 141 -16.88 14.63 2.05
CA PHE A 141 -15.92 13.63 2.51
C PHE A 141 -16.62 12.29 2.66
N VAL A 142 -16.28 11.34 1.80
CA VAL A 142 -17.02 10.07 1.67
C VAL A 142 -16.07 8.90 1.86
N PRO A 143 -16.20 8.12 2.96
CA PRO A 143 -15.45 6.89 3.14
C PRO A 143 -15.65 5.96 1.95
N SER A 144 -14.57 5.35 1.45
CA SER A 144 -14.60 4.54 0.23
C SER A 144 -15.61 3.39 0.27
N GLN A 145 -15.77 2.76 1.43
CA GLN A 145 -16.80 1.72 1.67
C GLN A 145 -18.25 2.21 1.52
N ASN A 146 -18.51 3.51 1.67
CA ASN A 146 -19.85 4.11 1.58
C ASN A 146 -20.07 4.85 0.26
N TYR A 147 -19.11 4.78 -0.68
CA TYR A 147 -19.12 5.60 -1.88
C TYR A 147 -20.32 5.31 -2.80
N ASP A 148 -20.56 4.04 -3.12
CA ASP A 148 -21.63 3.65 -4.02
C ASP A 148 -23.00 4.09 -3.47
N ASP A 149 -23.28 3.76 -2.22
CA ASP A 149 -24.51 4.16 -1.54
C ASP A 149 -24.71 5.68 -1.51
N PHE A 150 -23.63 6.43 -1.28
CA PHE A 150 -23.67 7.89 -1.27
C PHE A 150 -24.04 8.44 -2.65
N ILE A 151 -23.38 7.95 -3.71
CA ILE A 151 -23.63 8.39 -5.08
C ILE A 151 -25.07 8.06 -5.51
N ASP A 152 -25.55 6.87 -5.20
CA ASP A 152 -26.89 6.42 -5.55
C ASP A 152 -27.97 7.27 -4.86
N ARG A 153 -27.83 7.53 -3.56
CA ARG A 153 -28.74 8.43 -2.82
C ARG A 153 -28.75 9.84 -3.40
N LYS A 154 -27.58 10.42 -3.66
CA LYS A 154 -27.49 11.80 -4.14
C LYS A 154 -28.00 11.96 -5.57
N LYS A 155 -27.76 10.98 -6.45
CA LYS A 155 -28.32 10.96 -7.81
C LYS A 155 -29.84 10.80 -7.79
N LEU A 156 -30.38 9.99 -6.89
CA LEU A 156 -31.83 9.84 -6.73
C LEU A 156 -32.48 11.17 -6.33
N ILE A 157 -31.92 11.86 -5.33
CA ILE A 157 -32.42 13.18 -4.89
C ILE A 157 -32.40 14.20 -6.04
N LYS A 158 -31.30 14.23 -6.82
CA LYS A 158 -31.18 15.16 -7.96
C LYS A 158 -32.23 14.89 -9.05
N LYS A 159 -32.66 13.64 -9.23
CA LYS A 159 -33.73 13.28 -10.18
C LYS A 159 -35.14 13.64 -9.70
N VAL A 160 -35.36 13.73 -8.39
CA VAL A 160 -36.68 14.05 -7.82
C VAL A 160 -36.91 15.56 -7.72
N LEU A 161 -35.83 16.35 -7.63
CA LEU A 161 -35.88 17.80 -7.50
C LEU A 161 -35.77 18.57 -8.83
N LEU A 162 -35.57 17.86 -9.94
CA LEU A 162 -35.56 18.40 -11.31
C LEU A 162 -36.80 17.94 -12.06
#